data_AF-A0A4Y2AIH0-F1
#
_entry.id   AF-A0A4Y2AIH0-F1
#
_cell.length_a   1.000
_cell.length_b   1.000
_cell.length_c   1.000
_cell.angle_alpha   90.00
_cell.angle_beta   90.00
_cell.angle_gamma   90.00
#
_symmetry.space_group_name_H-M   'P 1'
#
loop_
_entity.id
_entity.type
_entity.pdbx_description
1 polymer ?
#
loop_
_entity_poly.entity_id
_entity_poly.type
_entity_poly.pdbx_seq_one_letter_code
_entity_poly.pdbx_strand_id
1 'polypeptide(L)'
;MFEFYHEHLKGIAFTYIKDEEIIQHHNNKLLDRLENSVAITGTRSFHCFVPVSESNLKCFITSQATEYEIHYTTQAVQIRLHTRDSIACVCDGQWWLAEANDISDINKDVLVTFYHPCRSKDSF
;
A
#
# COMPACT_ATOMS: atom_id res chain seq x y z
N MET A 1 -28.40 -8.57 10.56
CA MET A 1 -27.27 -9.51 10.78
C MET A 1 -26.16 -8.85 11.60
N PHE A 2 -25.71 -7.63 11.26
CA PHE A 2 -24.75 -6.87 12.07
C PHE A 2 -25.21 -6.64 13.52
N GLU A 3 -26.42 -6.11 13.72
CA GLU A 3 -26.97 -5.79 15.06
C GLU A 3 -26.95 -7.01 15.98
N PHE A 4 -27.41 -8.15 15.47
CA PHE A 4 -27.38 -9.43 16.18
C PHE A 4 -25.97 -9.79 16.68
N TYR A 5 -24.95 -9.69 15.84
CA TYR A 5 -23.57 -10.01 16.25
C TYR A 5 -23.00 -8.98 17.21
N HIS A 6 -23.26 -7.69 16.99
CA HIS A 6 -22.79 -6.62 17.87
C HIS A 6 -23.35 -6.76 19.30
N GLU A 7 -24.61 -7.17 19.42
CA GLU A 7 -25.27 -7.35 20.72
C GLU A 7 -24.85 -8.64 21.45
N HIS A 8 -24.64 -9.73 20.70
CA HIS A 8 -24.51 -11.06 21.29
C HIS A 8 -23.06 -11.58 21.38
N LEU A 9 -22.13 -11.05 20.58
CA LEU A 9 -20.73 -11.47 20.58
C LEU A 9 -19.85 -10.42 21.27
N LYS A 10 -19.62 -10.62 22.57
CA LYS A 10 -18.75 -9.73 23.36
C LYS A 10 -17.27 -10.01 23.10
N GLY A 11 -16.45 -8.94 23.13
CA GLY A 11 -15.00 -9.02 22.97
C GLY A 11 -14.51 -9.00 21.52
N ILE A 12 -15.41 -8.87 20.54
CA ILE A 12 -15.07 -8.69 19.13
C ILE A 12 -15.59 -7.32 18.68
N ALA A 13 -14.73 -6.52 18.05
CA ALA A 13 -15.14 -5.26 17.44
C ALA A 13 -15.77 -5.53 16.07
N PHE A 14 -17.00 -5.03 15.88
CA PHE A 14 -17.70 -5.11 14.60
C PHE A 14 -17.82 -3.72 13.99
N THR A 15 -17.51 -3.60 12.70
CA THR A 15 -17.75 -2.40 11.91
C THR A 15 -18.79 -2.74 10.84
N TYR A 16 -19.82 -1.92 10.74
CA TYR A 16 -20.79 -1.99 9.66
C TYR A 16 -20.42 -0.98 8.59
N ILE A 17 -20.35 -1.44 7.34
CA ILE A 17 -20.11 -0.59 6.17
C ILE A 17 -21.36 -0.68 5.31
N LYS A 18 -21.94 0.46 4.94
CA LYS A 18 -23.14 0.49 4.11
C LYS A 18 -22.80 0.23 2.64
N ASP A 19 -23.74 -0.32 1.89
CA ASP A 19 -23.57 -0.59 0.46
C ASP A 19 -23.30 0.70 -0.32
N GLU A 20 -23.93 1.81 0.06
CA GLU A 20 -23.69 3.11 -0.58
C GLU A 20 -22.24 3.60 -0.38
N GLU A 21 -21.65 3.37 0.79
CA GLU A 21 -20.26 3.74 1.10
C GLU A 21 -19.26 2.89 0.30
N ILE A 22 -19.57 1.61 0.06
CA ILE A 22 -18.77 0.71 -0.78
C ILE A 22 -18.86 1.13 -2.25
N ILE A 23 -20.06 1.37 -2.75
CA ILE A 23 -20.28 1.71 -4.16
C ILE A 23 -19.68 3.08 -4.49
N GLN A 24 -19.89 4.08 -3.63
CA GLN A 24 -19.48 5.46 -3.92
C GLN A 24 -17.97 5.67 -3.80
N HIS A 25 -17.29 5.01 -2.86
CA HIS A 25 -15.86 5.24 -2.62
C HIS A 25 -14.95 4.13 -3.16
N HIS A 26 -15.39 2.87 -3.16
CA HIS A 26 -14.52 1.74 -3.47
C HIS A 26 -14.70 1.21 -4.89
N ASN A 27 -15.93 1.07 -5.40
CA ASN A 27 -16.12 0.43 -6.71
C ASN A 27 -15.49 1.21 -7.85
N ASN A 28 -15.65 2.54 -7.90
CA ASN A 28 -15.03 3.36 -8.94
C ASN A 28 -13.50 3.29 -8.88
N LYS A 29 -12.90 3.30 -7.68
CA LYS A 29 -11.45 3.20 -7.50
C LYS A 29 -10.92 1.81 -7.86
N LEU A 30 -11.66 0.74 -7.54
CA LEU A 30 -11.27 -0.63 -7.87
C LEU A 30 -11.43 -0.92 -9.36
N LEU A 31 -12.48 -0.40 -9.99
CA LEU A 31 -12.69 -0.48 -11.44
C LEU A 31 -11.59 0.28 -12.18
N ASP A 32 -11.31 1.52 -11.78
CA ASP A 32 -10.20 2.30 -12.34
C ASP A 32 -8.86 1.58 -12.20
N ARG A 33 -8.57 0.98 -11.03
CA ARG A 33 -7.37 0.16 -10.84
C ARG A 33 -7.34 -1.07 -11.74
N LEU A 34 -8.47 -1.73 -11.96
CA LEU A 34 -8.56 -2.92 -12.82
C LEU A 34 -8.34 -2.54 -14.29
N GLU A 35 -9.01 -1.48 -14.75
CA GLU A 35 -8.91 -0.97 -16.12
C GLU A 35 -7.50 -0.47 -16.45
N ASN A 36 -6.83 0.17 -15.48
CA ASN A 36 -5.46 0.66 -15.64
C ASN A 36 -4.38 -0.35 -15.23
N SER A 37 -4.75 -1.57 -14.82
CA SER A 37 -3.77 -2.60 -14.47
C SER A 37 -3.19 -3.28 -15.72
N VAL A 38 -1.90 -3.63 -15.65
CA VAL A 38 -1.20 -4.35 -16.71
C VAL A 38 -0.71 -5.69 -16.17
N ALA A 39 -1.07 -6.77 -16.87
CA ALA A 39 -0.55 -8.10 -16.56
C ALA A 39 0.93 -8.19 -16.93
N ILE A 40 1.76 -8.66 -16.00
CA ILE A 40 3.18 -8.91 -16.24
C ILE A 40 3.32 -10.28 -16.88
N THR A 41 3.69 -10.31 -18.15
CA THR A 41 3.75 -11.55 -18.93
C THR A 41 4.80 -12.51 -18.34
N GLY A 42 4.52 -13.81 -18.39
CA GLY A 42 5.44 -14.85 -17.91
C GLY A 42 5.43 -15.06 -16.40
N THR A 43 4.60 -14.33 -15.64
CA THR A 43 4.62 -14.41 -14.18
C THR A 43 3.59 -15.37 -13.55
N ARG A 44 2.77 -16.03 -14.37
CA ARG A 44 1.64 -16.88 -13.91
C ARG A 44 2.06 -18.03 -12.99
N SER A 45 3.30 -18.52 -13.10
CA SER A 45 3.83 -19.64 -12.32
C SER A 45 4.40 -19.24 -10.96
N PHE A 46 4.52 -17.93 -10.67
CA PHE A 46 5.04 -17.46 -9.39
C PHE A 46 3.93 -17.24 -8.37
N HIS A 47 4.28 -17.39 -7.10
CA HIS A 47 3.36 -17.29 -5.97
C HIS A 47 3.61 -16.04 -5.11
N CYS A 48 4.82 -15.48 -5.13
CA CYS A 48 5.17 -14.30 -4.34
C CYS A 48 5.89 -13.25 -5.21
N PHE A 49 5.56 -11.98 -4.96
CA PHE A 49 6.03 -10.82 -5.71
C PHE A 49 6.51 -9.73 -4.75
N VAL A 50 7.74 -9.27 -4.93
CA VAL A 50 8.31 -8.17 -4.11
C VAL A 50 8.79 -7.05 -5.02
N PRO A 51 8.19 -5.85 -4.96
CA PRO A 51 8.67 -4.70 -5.72
C PRO A 51 10.06 -4.30 -5.25
N VAL A 52 10.97 -4.10 -6.21
CA VAL A 52 12.35 -3.65 -5.94
C VAL A 52 12.56 -2.22 -6.42
N SER A 53 11.96 -1.86 -7.55
CA SER A 53 11.98 -0.52 -8.12
C SER A 53 10.68 -0.26 -8.89
N GLU A 54 10.54 0.94 -9.45
CA GLU A 54 9.38 1.32 -10.28
C GLU A 54 9.12 0.36 -11.44
N SER A 55 10.19 -0.27 -11.97
CA SER A 55 10.11 -1.12 -13.15
C SER A 55 10.40 -2.59 -12.86
N ASN A 56 10.78 -2.98 -11.64
CA ASN A 56 11.34 -4.31 -11.37
C ASN A 56 10.66 -5.00 -10.18
N LEU A 57 10.36 -6.28 -10.36
CA LEU A 57 9.78 -7.16 -9.34
C LEU A 57 10.64 -8.41 -9.17
N LYS A 58 10.86 -8.82 -7.92
CA LYS A 58 11.30 -10.18 -7.61
C LYS A 58 10.09 -11.10 -7.61
N CYS A 59 10.19 -12.20 -8.33
CA CYS A 59 9.17 -13.22 -8.48
C CYS A 59 9.69 -14.53 -7.90
N PHE A 60 8.90 -15.14 -7.01
CA PHE A 60 9.27 -16.36 -6.29
C PHE A 60 8.27 -17.47 -6.59
N ILE A 61 8.75 -18.68 -6.89
CA ILE A 61 7.89 -19.82 -7.24
C ILE A 61 7.00 -20.22 -6.06
N THR A 62 7.49 -20.04 -4.82
CA THR A 62 6.73 -20.26 -3.58
C THR A 62 6.98 -19.13 -2.60
N SER A 63 6.10 -18.94 -1.59
CA SER A 63 6.30 -17.89 -0.57
C SER A 63 7.52 -18.07 0.32
N GLN A 64 8.11 -19.26 0.37
CA GLN A 64 9.28 -19.58 1.19
C GLN A 64 10.56 -19.73 0.38
N ALA A 65 10.50 -19.55 -0.95
CA ALA A 65 11.67 -19.67 -1.81
C ALA A 65 12.68 -18.55 -1.51
N THR A 66 13.96 -18.91 -1.54
CA THR A 66 15.07 -17.96 -1.41
C THR A 66 15.54 -17.45 -2.77
N GLU A 67 15.40 -18.26 -3.81
CA GLU A 67 15.69 -17.92 -5.19
C GLU A 67 14.53 -17.15 -5.81
N TYR A 68 14.87 -16.16 -6.65
CA TYR A 68 13.91 -15.31 -7.34
C TYR A 68 14.35 -15.01 -8.75
N GLU A 69 13.36 -14.75 -9.60
CA GLU A 69 13.57 -14.16 -10.92
C GLU A 69 13.22 -12.68 -10.89
N ILE A 70 13.92 -11.87 -11.69
CA ILE A 70 13.59 -10.44 -11.85
C ILE A 70 12.75 -10.29 -13.10
N HIS A 71 11.53 -9.79 -12.95
CA HIS A 71 10.67 -9.40 -14.06
C HIS A 71 10.58 -7.88 -14.15
N TYR A 72 10.63 -7.39 -15.39
CA TYR A 72 10.47 -6.00 -15.71
C TYR A 72 8.99 -5.70 -15.99
N THR A 73 8.45 -4.67 -15.36
CA THR A 73 7.12 -4.13 -15.69
C THR A 73 7.26 -3.22 -16.91
N THR A 74 6.33 -3.34 -17.85
CA THR A 74 6.35 -2.57 -19.12
C THR A 74 5.93 -1.11 -18.95
N GLN A 75 5.55 -0.71 -17.73
CA GLN A 75 5.16 0.65 -17.41
C GLN A 75 5.75 0.98 -16.04
N ALA A 76 6.75 1.85 -16.01
CA ALA A 76 7.04 2.58 -14.80
C ALA A 76 5.78 3.39 -14.50
N VAL A 77 5.03 2.99 -13.48
CA VAL A 77 3.98 3.85 -12.94
C VAL A 77 4.72 5.06 -12.41
N GLN A 78 4.62 6.18 -13.13
CA GLN A 78 5.16 7.44 -12.66
C GLN A 78 4.35 7.81 -11.42
N ILE A 79 4.89 7.52 -10.24
CA ILE A 79 4.25 7.87 -8.97
C ILE A 79 4.31 9.40 -8.91
N ARG A 80 3.17 10.04 -9.18
CA ARG A 80 3.03 11.48 -9.02
C ARG A 80 2.71 11.77 -7.56
N LEU A 81 3.74 12.18 -6.83
CA LEU A 81 3.61 12.70 -5.48
C LEU A 81 3.17 14.16 -5.55
N HIS A 82 2.27 14.54 -4.65
CA HIS A 82 1.90 15.91 -4.42
C HIS A 82 2.24 16.29 -2.97
N THR A 83 2.44 17.59 -2.74
CA THR A 83 2.55 18.12 -1.38
C THR A 83 1.29 17.75 -0.59
N ARG A 84 1.46 17.32 0.66
CA ARG A 84 0.47 16.80 1.60
C ARG A 84 -0.04 15.38 1.34
N ASP A 85 0.54 14.65 0.38
CA ASP A 85 0.27 13.23 0.26
C ASP A 85 0.81 12.46 1.48
N SER A 86 0.02 11.54 2.01
CA SER A 86 0.48 10.57 3.01
C SER A 86 1.19 9.42 2.30
N ILE A 87 2.45 9.18 2.66
CA ILE A 87 3.32 8.19 2.05
C ILE A 87 3.85 7.21 3.09
N ALA A 88 4.19 5.98 2.65
CA ALA A 88 4.97 5.04 3.43
C ALA A 88 6.41 5.00 2.90
N CYS A 89 7.39 5.19 3.77
CA CYS A 89 8.81 5.18 3.40
C CYS A 89 9.65 4.39 4.41
N VAL A 90 10.87 4.02 4.02
CA VAL A 90 11.80 3.27 4.88
C VAL A 90 12.87 4.21 5.42
N CYS A 91 13.01 4.27 6.74
CA CYS A 91 14.06 5.02 7.45
C CYS A 91 14.73 4.08 8.45
N ASP A 92 16.06 4.00 8.43
CA ASP A 92 16.86 3.08 9.27
C ASP A 92 16.40 1.61 9.23
N GLY A 93 15.95 1.16 8.06
CA GLY A 93 15.45 -0.22 7.85
C GLY A 93 14.04 -0.48 8.41
N GLN A 94 13.35 0.54 8.92
CA GLN A 94 11.98 0.44 9.43
C GLN A 94 11.00 1.22 8.54
N TRP A 95 9.77 0.73 8.43
CA TRP A 95 8.71 1.41 7.70
C TRP A 95 8.07 2.50 8.56
N TRP A 96 7.86 3.67 7.96
CA TRP A 96 7.24 4.83 8.58
C TRP A 96 6.15 5.40 7.67
N LEU A 97 5.10 5.94 8.30
CA LEU A 97 4.12 6.77 7.61
C LEU A 97 4.52 8.24 7.76
N ALA A 98 4.49 8.99 6.67
CA ALA A 98 4.90 10.38 6.64
C ALA A 98 4.02 11.22 5.71
N GLU A 99 4.04 12.53 5.89
CA GLU A 99 3.43 13.49 4.97
C GLU A 99 4.52 14.13 4.10
N ALA A 100 4.31 14.21 2.79
CA ALA A 100 5.21 14.91 1.87
C ALA A 100 5.03 16.43 2.00
N ASN A 101 6.03 17.17 2.48
CA ASN A 101 5.97 18.62 2.62
C ASN A 101 6.39 19.34 1.34
N ASP A 102 7.44 18.86 0.69
CA ASP A 102 8.05 19.48 -0.49
C ASP A 102 8.69 18.42 -1.38
N ILE A 103 8.75 18.67 -2.69
CA ILE A 103 9.22 17.73 -3.72
C ILE A 103 10.20 18.46 -4.63
N SER A 104 11.45 18.00 -4.69
CA SER A 104 12.44 18.55 -5.61
C SER A 104 12.54 17.70 -6.86
N ASP A 105 11.97 18.19 -7.96
CA ASP A 105 12.12 17.53 -9.27
C ASP A 105 13.56 17.51 -9.78
N ILE A 106 14.39 18.47 -9.34
CA ILE A 106 15.81 18.60 -9.72
C ILE A 106 16.65 17.57 -8.98
N ASN A 107 16.49 17.46 -7.66
CA ASN A 107 17.31 16.57 -6.83
C ASN A 107 16.74 15.15 -6.74
N LYS A 108 15.50 14.94 -7.19
CA LYS A 108 14.76 13.67 -7.06
C LYS A 108 14.62 13.24 -5.60
N ASP A 109 14.38 14.20 -4.71
CA ASP A 109 14.14 13.98 -3.29
C ASP A 109 12.81 14.60 -2.83
N VAL A 110 12.33 14.13 -1.68
CA VAL A 110 11.08 14.57 -1.06
C VAL A 110 11.35 14.87 0.40
N LEU A 111 10.99 16.07 0.83
CA LEU A 111 11.00 16.46 2.24
C LEU A 111 9.73 15.93 2.90
N VAL A 112 9.87 15.18 4.00
CA VAL A 112 8.73 14.53 4.67
C VAL A 112 8.67 14.84 6.17
N THR A 113 7.46 14.88 6.72
CA THR A 113 7.24 14.89 8.17
C THR A 113 6.70 13.54 8.59
N PHE A 114 7.43 12.79 9.42
CA PHE A 114 6.93 11.51 9.95
C PHE A 114 5.73 11.73 10.86
N TYR A 115 4.68 10.93 10.67
CA TYR A 115 3.65 10.82 11.69
C TYR A 115 4.27 10.14 12.91
N HIS A 116 4.34 10.87 14.02
CA HIS A 116 4.83 10.29 15.25
C HIS A 116 3.93 9.11 15.61
N PRO A 117 4.44 7.88 15.82
CA PRO A 117 3.67 6.87 16.52
C PRO A 117 3.32 7.51 17.87
N CYS A 118 2.02 7.59 18.15
CA CYS A 118 1.49 8.20 19.36
C CYS A 118 2.25 7.60 20.56
N ARG A 119 3.28 8.30 21.06
CA ARG A 119 3.79 8.03 22.39
C ARG A 119 2.64 8.44 23.28
N SER A 120 2.02 7.48 23.98
CA SER A 120 1.29 7.81 25.19
C SER A 120 2.14 8.80 25.98
N LYS A 121 1.52 9.87 26.50
CA LYS A 121 2.18 10.90 27.32
C LYS A 121 2.66 10.37 28.69
N ASP A 122 3.01 9.09 28.77
CA ASP A 122 3.42 8.38 29.96
C ASP A 122 4.79 7.74 29.71
N SER A 123 5.82 8.57 29.65
CA SER A 123 7.19 8.12 29.94
C SER A 123 7.83 9.14 30.86
N PHE A 124 7.86 8.78 32.14
CA PHE A 124 8.62 9.43 33.22
C PHE A 124 10.12 9.43 32.93
#